data_AF-A0A3S1CNN6-F1
#
_entry.id   AF-A0A3S1CNN6-F1
#
_cell.length_a   1.000
_cell.length_b   1.000
_cell.length_c   1.000
_cell.angle_alpha   90.00
_cell.angle_beta   90.00
_cell.angle_gamma   90.00
#
_symmetry.space_group_name_H-M   'P 1'
#
loop_
_entity.id
_entity.type
_entity.pdbx_description
1 polymer ?
#
loop_
_entity_poly.entity_id
_entity_poly.type
_entity_poly.pdbx_seq_one_letter_code
_entity_poly.pdbx_strand_id
1 'polypeptide(L)'
;MKSKMTNFKDYSGQKFGRLECLSFSARVEANTYWTCRCDCGQLVEVRIRYLVKGAISSCGCLKQQRKTTRKTRITKLKNFAGQRFGRLECIEPSELARVNGCTYWKCKCDCGNIVDKHIGNVVSGRIKSCGCLKSSFKDYIGQKFGHLECISPSKPAKGNYWKFKCDCGNIVDKNIKNVVAGRIKSCGCLNPSFKDYSGQKFGHLECISPSKPAKGNYWRCKCDCGNIVDKNIGNVVAGRIKSCGCLNPSFKDYSGQKFGHLECISPSEPARVNGITYWKCKCDCGKIADFPIRSIRSGSIKSCGCLTQNSKSIIYYIKNPRLENQESLVLELKAKDEVGVLFYDNSNVSKAEIHVVSKVTLAFILLENGEKYNAKGKKIRAFGDNATYLCSIETAERLISLQ
;
A
#
# COMPACT_ATOMS: atom_id res chain seq x y z
N MET A 1 62.49 -40.29 23.06
CA MET A 1 62.02 -39.01 22.50
C MET A 1 60.61 -38.74 23.02
N LYS A 2 60.42 -37.71 23.85
CA LYS A 2 59.13 -37.35 24.47
C LYS A 2 58.28 -36.55 23.47
N SER A 3 57.10 -37.04 23.12
CA SER A 3 56.12 -36.32 22.29
C SER A 3 55.47 -35.19 23.10
N LYS A 4 55.52 -33.96 22.57
CA LYS A 4 54.91 -32.76 23.19
C LYS A 4 53.39 -32.88 23.15
N MET A 5 52.78 -33.19 24.29
CA MET A 5 51.35 -33.04 24.54
C MET A 5 50.95 -31.58 24.32
N THR A 6 50.04 -31.33 23.38
CA THR A 6 49.48 -30.00 23.14
C THR A 6 48.45 -29.67 24.23
N ASN A 7 48.46 -28.41 24.68
CA ASN A 7 47.75 -27.88 25.84
C ASN A 7 46.22 -27.98 25.67
N PHE A 8 45.64 -29.15 25.94
CA PHE A 8 44.20 -29.39 25.89
C PHE A 8 43.58 -28.95 27.22
N LYS A 9 42.84 -27.83 27.18
CA LYS A 9 42.10 -27.34 28.35
C LYS A 9 40.75 -28.06 28.43
N ASP A 10 40.55 -28.78 29.52
CA ASP A 10 39.29 -29.46 29.86
C ASP A 10 38.25 -28.44 30.38
N TYR A 11 37.05 -28.53 29.85
CA TYR A 11 35.90 -27.68 30.20
C TYR A 11 34.73 -28.51 30.78
N SER A 12 34.91 -29.80 31.04
CA SER A 12 33.89 -30.68 31.61
C SER A 12 33.35 -30.12 32.92
N GLY A 13 32.03 -30.08 33.06
CA GLY A 13 31.31 -29.52 34.21
C GLY A 13 31.24 -27.99 34.26
N GLN A 14 31.91 -27.26 33.36
CA GLN A 14 31.83 -25.80 33.34
C GLN A 14 30.52 -25.30 32.70
N LYS A 15 29.96 -24.24 33.28
CA LYS A 15 28.71 -23.61 32.83
C LYS A 15 28.94 -22.27 32.17
N PHE A 16 28.34 -22.09 30.99
CA PHE A 16 28.36 -20.86 30.20
C PHE A 16 26.91 -20.44 29.86
N GLY A 17 26.34 -19.56 30.69
CA GLY A 17 24.92 -19.25 30.62
C GLY A 17 24.08 -20.49 30.98
N ARG A 18 23.18 -20.90 30.09
CA ARG A 18 22.33 -22.10 30.24
C ARG A 18 22.99 -23.38 29.72
N LEU A 19 24.27 -23.37 29.35
CA LEU A 19 24.95 -24.51 28.74
C LEU A 19 26.02 -25.05 29.68
N GLU A 20 25.92 -26.32 30.04
CA GLU A 20 26.91 -27.06 30.83
C GLU A 20 27.70 -27.99 29.89
N CYS A 21 29.03 -27.84 29.86
CA CYS A 21 29.90 -28.68 29.05
C CYS A 21 29.98 -30.08 29.66
N LEU A 22 29.62 -31.12 28.89
CA LEU A 22 29.64 -32.51 29.34
C LEU A 22 30.91 -33.22 28.90
N SER A 23 31.24 -33.15 27.62
CA SER A 23 32.38 -33.86 27.05
C SER A 23 32.94 -33.16 25.82
N PHE A 24 34.20 -33.44 25.56
CA PHE A 24 34.85 -33.10 24.30
C PHE A 24 34.18 -33.88 23.16
N SER A 25 33.85 -33.18 22.07
CA SER A 25 33.25 -33.78 20.88
C SER A 25 34.30 -34.03 19.81
N ALA A 26 34.87 -32.96 19.26
CA ALA A 26 35.81 -33.06 18.16
C ALA A 26 36.74 -31.85 18.08
N ARG A 27 37.88 -32.05 17.43
CA ARG A 27 38.74 -30.98 16.97
C ARG A 27 38.76 -30.99 15.45
N VAL A 28 38.19 -29.94 14.85
CA VAL A 28 38.17 -29.75 13.41
C VAL A 28 39.02 -28.52 13.12
N GLU A 29 40.15 -28.72 12.42
CA GLU A 29 41.18 -27.69 12.21
C GLU A 29 41.67 -27.06 13.54
N ALA A 30 41.63 -25.72 13.64
CA ALA A 30 41.97 -24.96 14.85
C ALA A 30 40.81 -24.89 15.87
N ASN A 31 39.73 -25.64 15.69
CA ASN A 31 38.47 -25.43 16.40
C ASN A 31 38.11 -26.63 17.29
N THR A 32 37.94 -26.37 18.57
CA THR A 32 37.53 -27.35 19.58
C THR A 32 36.02 -27.25 19.82
N TYR A 33 35.32 -28.38 19.67
CA TYR A 33 33.89 -28.53 19.89
C TYR A 33 33.61 -29.33 21.15
N TRP A 34 32.56 -28.93 21.86
CA TRP A 34 32.13 -29.53 23.11
C TRP A 34 30.64 -29.84 23.05
N THR A 35 30.29 -31.04 23.50
CA THR A 35 28.90 -31.44 23.71
C THR A 35 28.44 -30.82 25.02
N CYS A 36 27.41 -29.98 24.95
CA CYS A 36 26.88 -29.24 26.08
C CYS A 36 25.41 -29.57 26.31
N ARG A 37 25.00 -29.68 27.57
CA ARG A 37 23.59 -29.80 27.97
C ARG A 37 23.04 -28.42 28.28
N CYS A 38 21.92 -28.08 27.65
CA CYS A 38 21.18 -26.87 27.99
C CYS A 38 20.24 -27.11 29.17
N ASP A 39 19.96 -26.09 29.98
CA ASP A 39 18.94 -26.13 31.04
C ASP A 39 17.55 -26.60 30.54
N CYS A 40 17.23 -26.39 29.26
CA CYS A 40 15.99 -26.90 28.66
C CYS A 40 16.04 -28.39 28.29
N GLY A 41 17.10 -29.10 28.68
CA GLY A 41 17.30 -30.54 28.44
C GLY A 41 17.97 -30.91 27.12
N GLN A 42 18.08 -29.97 26.16
CA GLN A 42 18.64 -30.26 24.84
C GLN A 42 20.16 -30.34 24.86
N LEU A 43 20.73 -31.36 24.20
CA LEU A 43 22.16 -31.48 23.92
C LEU A 43 22.51 -30.72 22.64
N VAL A 44 23.61 -29.95 22.68
CA VAL A 44 24.12 -29.19 21.55
C VAL A 44 25.63 -29.27 21.46
N GLU A 45 26.15 -29.39 20.23
CA GLU A 45 27.58 -29.26 19.97
C GLU A 45 27.94 -27.81 19.68
N VAL A 46 28.84 -27.25 20.48
CA VAL A 46 29.20 -25.84 20.40
C VAL A 46 30.72 -25.68 20.41
N ARG A 47 31.22 -24.76 19.58
CA ARG A 47 32.63 -24.39 19.58
C ARG A 47 32.99 -23.66 20.87
N ILE A 48 33.98 -24.16 21.61
CA ILE A 48 34.29 -23.69 22.97
C ILE A 48 34.61 -22.19 23.03
N ARG A 49 35.25 -21.65 21.99
CA ARG A 49 35.59 -20.22 21.91
C ARG A 49 34.35 -19.31 22.02
N TYR A 50 33.19 -19.77 21.56
CA TYR A 50 31.95 -18.99 21.59
C TYR A 50 31.24 -19.05 22.94
N LEU A 51 31.46 -20.13 23.70
CA LEU A 51 31.01 -20.23 25.09
C LEU A 51 31.86 -19.31 25.98
N VAL A 52 33.19 -19.40 25.87
CA VAL A 52 34.13 -18.58 26.66
C VAL A 52 33.95 -17.08 26.38
N LYS A 53 33.71 -16.69 25.12
CA LYS A 53 33.42 -15.28 24.76
C LYS A 53 31.99 -14.83 25.06
N GLY A 54 31.12 -15.71 25.55
CA GLY A 54 29.71 -15.39 25.85
C GLY A 54 28.82 -15.16 24.62
N ALA A 55 29.28 -15.50 23.41
CA ALA A 55 28.50 -15.36 22.18
C ALA A 55 27.34 -16.38 22.11
N ILE A 56 27.49 -17.52 22.76
CA ILE A 56 26.47 -18.56 22.87
C ILE A 56 26.26 -18.87 24.36
N SER A 57 25.03 -18.71 24.83
CA SER A 57 24.66 -18.89 26.24
C SER A 57 23.39 -19.74 26.43
N SER A 58 22.87 -20.32 25.35
CA SER A 58 21.76 -21.30 25.35
C SER A 58 21.74 -22.04 24.01
N CYS A 59 21.03 -23.18 23.92
CA CYS A 59 20.84 -23.91 22.66
C CYS A 59 19.97 -23.16 21.62
N GLY A 60 19.48 -21.96 21.94
CA GLY A 60 18.53 -21.20 21.13
C GLY A 60 17.12 -21.15 21.72
N CYS A 61 16.83 -21.96 22.75
CA CYS A 61 15.56 -21.97 23.48
C CYS A 61 15.19 -20.58 24.04
N LEU A 62 16.17 -19.78 24.45
CA LEU A 62 15.97 -18.43 24.98
C LEU A 62 15.46 -17.46 23.89
N LYS A 63 15.86 -17.66 22.63
CA LYS A 63 15.33 -16.91 21.47
C LYS A 63 13.91 -17.36 21.11
N GLN A 64 13.58 -18.65 21.26
CA GLN A 64 12.22 -19.17 21.06
C GLN A 64 11.25 -18.69 22.13
N GLN A 65 11.64 -18.72 23.41
CA GLN A 65 10.85 -18.21 24.55
C GLN A 65 10.52 -16.72 24.39
N ARG A 66 11.45 -15.90 23.85
CA ARG A 66 11.21 -14.49 23.53
C ARG A 66 10.30 -14.26 22.31
N LYS A 67 10.25 -15.20 21.37
CA LYS A 67 9.34 -15.16 20.20
C LYS A 67 7.90 -15.52 20.59
N THR A 68 7.71 -16.47 21.49
CA THR A 68 6.38 -16.88 21.99
C THR A 68 5.74 -15.80 22.87
N THR A 69 6.51 -15.15 23.77
CA THR A 69 6.02 -13.98 24.53
C THR A 69 5.68 -12.78 23.65
N ARG A 70 6.36 -12.60 22.49
CA ARG A 70 5.98 -11.59 21.50
C ARG A 70 4.70 -11.95 20.74
N LYS A 71 4.47 -13.23 20.41
CA LYS A 71 3.26 -13.69 19.70
C LYS A 71 2.00 -13.55 20.56
N THR A 72 2.05 -13.85 21.85
CA THR A 72 0.88 -13.73 22.76
C THR A 72 0.50 -12.29 23.08
N ARG A 73 1.39 -11.31 22.86
CA ARG A 73 1.08 -9.87 23.04
C ARG A 73 0.41 -9.23 21.82
N ILE A 74 0.40 -9.90 20.66
CA ILE A 74 -0.10 -9.37 19.38
C ILE A 74 -1.63 -9.53 19.23
N THR A 75 -2.28 -10.41 20.00
CA THR A 75 -3.73 -10.68 19.89
C THR A 75 -4.63 -9.82 20.77
N LYS A 76 -4.09 -8.80 21.46
CA LYS A 76 -4.90 -7.75 22.09
C LYS A 76 -4.53 -6.41 21.45
N LEU A 77 -5.12 -6.11 20.29
CA LEU A 77 -5.18 -4.72 19.77
C LEU A 77 -5.94 -3.91 20.82
N LYS A 78 -5.21 -3.29 21.75
CA LYS A 78 -5.81 -2.35 22.72
C LYS A 78 -6.50 -1.25 21.90
N ASN A 79 -7.80 -1.08 22.13
CA ASN A 79 -8.55 0.03 21.60
C ASN A 79 -8.17 1.29 22.40
N PHE A 80 -7.65 2.30 21.73
CA PHE A 80 -7.28 3.59 22.31
C PHE A 80 -8.29 4.70 22.00
N ALA A 81 -9.40 4.41 21.31
CA ALA A 81 -10.41 5.41 20.97
C ALA A 81 -10.92 6.14 22.23
N GLY A 82 -10.96 7.46 22.17
CA GLY A 82 -11.33 8.36 23.26
C GLY A 82 -10.25 8.55 24.34
N GLN A 83 -9.15 7.79 24.32
CA GLN A 83 -8.09 7.94 25.32
C GLN A 83 -7.20 9.14 25.01
N ARG A 84 -6.89 9.91 26.06
CA ARG A 84 -6.06 11.12 25.98
C ARG A 84 -4.68 10.88 26.56
N PHE A 85 -3.66 11.34 25.83
CA PHE A 85 -2.25 11.27 26.23
C PHE A 85 -1.57 12.60 25.93
N GLY A 86 -1.26 13.37 26.97
CA GLY A 86 -0.88 14.78 26.81
C GLY A 86 -2.01 15.56 26.12
N ARG A 87 -1.68 16.30 25.06
CA ARG A 87 -2.64 17.09 24.26
C ARG A 87 -3.32 16.30 23.14
N LEU A 88 -3.16 14.96 23.07
CA LEU A 88 -3.66 14.13 21.97
C LEU A 88 -4.76 13.18 22.45
N GLU A 89 -5.94 13.30 21.84
CA GLU A 89 -7.06 12.37 21.98
C GLU A 89 -7.08 11.41 20.78
N CYS A 90 -7.01 10.11 21.04
CA CYS A 90 -7.01 9.09 19.99
C CYS A 90 -8.44 8.91 19.45
N ILE A 91 -8.63 9.04 18.13
CA ILE A 91 -9.93 8.95 17.47
C ILE A 91 -10.15 7.54 16.94
N GLU A 92 -9.32 7.13 15.98
CA GLU A 92 -9.44 5.87 15.26
C GLU A 92 -8.07 5.32 14.83
N PRO A 93 -7.96 4.02 14.56
CA PRO A 93 -6.78 3.45 13.92
C PRO A 93 -6.50 4.13 12.58
N SER A 94 -5.23 4.46 12.32
CA SER A 94 -4.83 5.08 11.06
C SER A 94 -4.75 4.05 9.93
N GLU A 95 -5.23 4.41 8.75
CA GLU A 95 -5.07 3.61 7.51
C GLU A 95 -3.59 3.45 7.10
N LEU A 96 -2.70 4.30 7.60
CA LEU A 96 -1.27 4.26 7.32
C LEU A 96 -0.52 3.08 7.97
N ALA A 97 -1.22 2.22 8.72
CA ALA A 97 -0.59 1.33 9.69
C ALA A 97 -0.50 -0.15 9.28
N ARG A 98 0.34 -0.49 8.28
CA ARG A 98 1.06 -1.79 8.23
C ARG A 98 2.47 -1.69 7.64
N VAL A 99 3.22 -0.63 7.95
CA VAL A 99 4.67 -0.61 7.68
C VAL A 99 5.41 -1.00 8.95
N ASN A 100 6.15 -2.12 8.90
CA ASN A 100 7.06 -2.61 9.94
C ASN A 100 6.46 -2.94 11.33
N GLY A 101 5.18 -3.32 11.41
CA GLY A 101 4.57 -3.77 12.68
C GLY A 101 4.28 -2.67 13.71
N CYS A 102 4.37 -1.40 13.30
CA CYS A 102 4.06 -0.24 14.11
C CYS A 102 2.59 0.19 13.93
N THR A 103 1.86 0.40 15.04
CA THR A 103 0.46 0.84 15.01
C THR A 103 0.38 2.36 15.07
N TYR A 104 -0.27 2.97 14.07
CA TYR A 104 -0.55 4.41 14.05
C TYR A 104 -2.03 4.68 14.36
N TRP A 105 -2.28 5.79 15.03
CA TRP A 105 -3.62 6.26 15.37
C TRP A 105 -3.80 7.70 14.90
N LYS A 106 -4.97 7.99 14.33
CA LYS A 106 -5.42 9.36 14.12
C LYS A 106 -5.75 9.96 15.47
N CYS A 107 -5.09 11.04 15.82
CA CYS A 107 -5.26 11.72 17.10
C CYS A 107 -5.69 13.17 16.86
N LYS A 108 -6.71 13.63 17.58
CA LYS A 108 -7.10 15.05 17.67
C LYS A 108 -6.26 15.72 18.74
N CYS A 109 -5.55 16.77 18.38
CA CYS A 109 -4.79 17.57 19.33
C CYS A 109 -5.68 18.67 19.94
N ASP A 110 -5.41 19.11 21.17
CA ASP A 110 -6.13 20.24 21.78
C ASP A 110 -6.08 21.53 20.95
N CYS A 111 -5.06 21.68 20.09
CA CYS A 111 -4.95 22.81 19.16
C CYS A 111 -5.82 22.64 17.89
N GLY A 112 -6.75 21.69 17.87
CA GLY A 112 -7.67 21.41 16.75
C GLY A 112 -7.08 20.54 15.63
N ASN A 113 -5.77 20.29 15.60
CA ASN A 113 -5.13 19.51 14.53
C ASN A 113 -5.39 18.01 14.67
N ILE A 114 -5.78 17.36 13.57
CA ILE A 114 -5.85 15.89 13.47
C ILE A 114 -4.58 15.38 12.79
N VAL A 115 -3.88 14.44 13.44
CA VAL A 115 -2.57 13.92 13.00
C VAL A 115 -2.45 12.41 13.22
N ASP A 116 -1.78 11.73 12.31
CA ASP A 116 -1.38 10.33 12.50
C ASP A 116 -0.11 10.24 13.34
N LYS A 117 -0.18 9.53 14.47
CA LYS A 117 0.97 9.35 15.38
C LYS A 117 1.16 7.89 15.76
N HIS A 118 2.42 7.54 16.01
CA HIS A 118 2.81 6.22 16.49
C HIS A 118 2.29 6.00 17.91
N ILE A 119 1.35 5.07 18.11
CA ILE A 119 0.61 4.95 19.37
C ILE A 119 1.53 4.61 20.54
N GLY A 120 2.55 3.77 20.32
CA GLY A 120 3.52 3.43 21.37
C GLY A 120 4.30 4.65 21.88
N ASN A 121 4.50 5.67 21.04
CA ASN A 121 5.19 6.91 21.45
C ASN A 121 4.24 7.91 22.12
N VAL A 122 2.95 7.87 21.78
CA VAL A 122 1.90 8.67 22.41
C VAL A 122 1.64 8.13 23.83
N VAL A 123 1.42 6.83 23.96
CA VAL A 123 1.18 6.16 25.26
C VAL A 123 2.38 6.25 26.19
N SER A 124 3.61 6.12 25.68
CA SER A 124 4.83 6.28 26.49
C SER A 124 5.17 7.74 26.85
N GLY A 125 4.38 8.72 26.40
CA GLY A 125 4.60 10.13 26.70
C GLY A 125 5.76 10.79 25.94
N ARG A 126 6.39 10.09 24.98
CA ARG A 126 7.42 10.67 24.09
C ARG A 126 6.83 11.68 23.11
N ILE A 127 5.57 11.48 22.70
CA ILE A 127 4.79 12.41 21.88
C ILE A 127 3.65 12.95 22.73
N LYS A 128 3.76 14.22 23.15
CA LYS A 128 2.77 14.89 24.02
C LYS A 128 1.80 15.81 23.26
N SER A 129 2.02 16.04 21.96
CA SER A 129 1.19 16.89 21.10
C SER A 129 1.39 16.57 19.62
N CYS A 130 0.63 17.21 18.74
CA CYS A 130 0.83 17.10 17.29
C CYS A 130 2.19 17.63 16.81
N GLY A 131 2.89 18.39 17.67
CA GLY A 131 4.08 19.18 17.36
C GLY A 131 3.99 20.60 17.92
N CYS A 132 2.80 21.05 18.32
CA CYS A 132 2.54 22.40 18.83
C CYS A 132 3.20 22.73 20.18
N LEU A 133 3.76 21.73 20.89
CA LEU A 133 4.54 21.97 22.12
C LEU A 133 6.02 22.32 21.84
N LYS A 134 6.56 22.00 20.65
CA LYS A 134 8.00 22.14 20.36
C LYS A 134 8.37 23.45 19.67
N SER A 135 7.39 24.22 19.20
CA SER A 135 7.58 25.62 18.86
C SER A 135 6.46 26.40 19.51
N SER A 136 6.73 27.64 19.90
CA SER A 136 5.73 28.63 20.27
C SER A 136 4.68 28.75 19.15
N PHE A 137 3.67 27.87 19.14
CA PHE A 137 2.56 27.95 18.21
C PHE A 137 1.66 29.07 18.71
N LYS A 138 2.02 30.30 18.35
CA LYS A 138 1.11 31.44 18.44
C LYS A 138 0.00 31.21 17.43
N ASP A 139 -1.22 31.19 17.92
CA ASP A 139 -2.40 31.15 17.08
C ASP A 139 -2.61 32.53 16.47
N TYR A 140 -2.75 32.57 15.15
CA TYR A 140 -3.00 33.80 14.39
C TYR A 140 -4.37 33.78 13.74
N ILE A 141 -5.17 32.71 13.88
CA ILE A 141 -6.48 32.57 13.24
C ILE A 141 -7.39 33.75 13.65
N GLY A 142 -8.04 34.38 12.66
CA GLY A 142 -8.88 35.55 12.83
C GLY A 142 -8.13 36.88 12.99
N GLN A 143 -6.81 36.87 13.17
CA GLN A 143 -6.02 38.11 13.27
C GLN A 143 -5.81 38.72 11.89
N LYS A 144 -5.98 40.05 11.83
CA LYS A 144 -5.83 40.85 10.61
C LYS A 144 -4.49 41.61 10.62
N PHE A 145 -3.73 41.47 9.54
CA PHE A 145 -2.43 42.12 9.33
C PHE A 145 -2.46 42.87 7.99
N GLY A 146 -2.56 44.20 8.05
CA GLY A 146 -2.90 44.98 6.86
C GLY A 146 -4.27 44.56 6.31
N HIS A 147 -4.31 44.14 5.05
CA HIS A 147 -5.51 43.63 4.39
C HIS A 147 -5.67 42.11 4.48
N LEU A 148 -4.84 41.40 5.25
CA LEU A 148 -4.82 39.94 5.32
C LEU A 148 -5.35 39.43 6.65
N GLU A 149 -6.50 38.75 6.64
CA GLU A 149 -7.07 38.02 7.78
C GLU A 149 -6.62 36.56 7.76
N CYS A 150 -6.05 36.06 8.85
CA CYS A 150 -5.51 34.70 8.90
C CYS A 150 -6.61 33.65 9.05
N ILE A 151 -6.66 32.66 8.15
CA ILE A 151 -7.68 31.60 8.14
C ILE A 151 -7.17 30.33 8.80
N SER A 152 -6.00 29.83 8.38
CA SER A 152 -5.49 28.53 8.82
C SER A 152 -4.02 28.30 8.43
N PRO A 153 -3.30 27.37 9.09
CA PRO A 153 -2.00 26.90 8.62
C PRO A 153 -2.10 26.18 7.26
N SER A 154 -1.11 26.36 6.38
CA SER A 154 -1.09 25.69 5.05
C SER A 154 -0.41 24.30 5.08
N LYS A 155 -0.81 23.38 4.19
CA LYS A 155 -0.23 22.03 3.99
C LYS A 155 0.58 21.99 2.66
N PRO A 156 1.76 21.33 2.55
CA PRO A 156 2.48 20.54 3.55
C PRO A 156 3.78 21.20 4.14
N ALA A 157 4.00 20.92 5.42
CA ALA A 157 5.26 20.63 6.14
C ALA A 157 6.49 21.58 6.16
N LYS A 158 6.44 22.84 5.69
CA LYS A 158 7.47 23.84 6.08
C LYS A 158 6.89 25.09 6.74
N GLY A 159 6.21 24.85 7.86
CA GLY A 159 6.35 25.56 9.15
C GLY A 159 6.20 27.08 9.26
N ASN A 160 5.99 27.83 8.17
CA ASN A 160 5.87 29.29 8.23
C ASN A 160 4.84 29.85 7.24
N TYR A 161 4.10 29.03 6.49
CA TYR A 161 3.09 29.50 5.53
C TYR A 161 1.68 29.29 6.05
N TRP A 162 0.87 30.34 5.98
CA TRP A 162 -0.50 30.38 6.44
C TRP A 162 -1.40 30.88 5.31
N LYS A 163 -2.66 30.41 5.31
CA LYS A 163 -3.73 30.88 4.44
C LYS A 163 -4.31 32.17 5.01
N PHE A 164 -4.42 33.18 4.18
CA PHE A 164 -5.03 34.45 4.52
C PHE A 164 -6.14 34.80 3.53
N LYS A 165 -7.23 35.38 4.04
CA LYS A 165 -8.26 36.06 3.26
C LYS A 165 -7.87 37.52 3.13
N CYS A 166 -7.78 38.03 1.92
CA CYS A 166 -7.54 39.44 1.69
C CYS A 166 -8.85 40.23 1.66
N ASP A 167 -8.82 41.52 1.99
CA ASP A 167 -9.99 42.42 1.85
C ASP A 167 -10.59 42.42 0.43
N CYS A 168 -9.76 42.18 -0.61
CA CYS A 168 -10.23 42.02 -1.99
C CYS A 168 -10.89 40.65 -2.28
N GLY A 169 -11.13 39.82 -1.27
CA GLY A 169 -11.74 38.49 -1.40
C GLY A 169 -10.78 37.34 -1.70
N ASN A 170 -9.54 37.62 -2.09
CA ASN A 170 -8.58 36.58 -2.48
C ASN A 170 -8.04 35.76 -1.30
N ILE A 171 -7.96 34.44 -1.46
CA ILE A 171 -7.33 33.54 -0.48
C ILE A 171 -5.92 33.18 -0.95
N VAL A 172 -4.91 33.52 -0.15
CA VAL A 172 -3.49 33.33 -0.50
C VAL A 172 -2.69 32.63 0.59
N ASP A 173 -1.66 31.89 0.19
CA ASP A 173 -0.67 31.34 1.13
C ASP A 173 0.50 32.31 1.24
N LYS A 174 0.76 32.84 2.44
CA LYS A 174 1.87 33.77 2.68
C LYS A 174 2.68 33.36 3.90
N ASN A 175 3.93 33.83 3.95
CA ASN A 175 4.81 33.55 5.07
C ASN A 175 4.37 34.37 6.30
N ILE A 176 3.97 33.70 7.38
CA ILE A 176 3.43 34.31 8.61
C ILE A 176 4.40 35.30 9.24
N LYS A 177 5.72 35.03 9.21
CA LYS A 177 6.71 35.95 9.79
C LYS A 177 6.75 37.28 9.05
N ASN A 178 6.61 37.24 7.73
CA ASN A 178 6.62 38.46 6.91
C ASN A 178 5.29 39.22 6.99
N VAL A 179 4.18 38.52 7.20
CA VAL A 179 2.86 39.15 7.42
C VAL A 179 2.82 39.82 8.79
N VAL A 180 3.21 39.10 9.87
CA VAL A 180 3.27 39.65 11.23
C VAL A 180 4.25 40.81 11.35
N ALA A 181 5.42 40.74 10.67
CA ALA A 181 6.39 41.82 10.63
C ALA A 181 5.98 43.00 9.70
N GLY A 182 4.79 42.97 9.09
CA GLY A 182 4.28 44.06 8.25
C GLY A 182 4.92 44.22 6.86
N ARG A 183 5.79 43.28 6.45
CA ARG A 183 6.43 43.29 5.12
C ARG A 183 5.48 42.89 4.00
N ILE A 184 4.46 42.08 4.30
CA ILE A 184 3.40 41.69 3.38
C ILE A 184 2.08 42.25 3.94
N LYS A 185 1.51 43.24 3.24
CA LYS A 185 0.31 43.96 3.69
C LYS A 185 -0.98 43.55 2.96
N SER A 186 -0.88 42.82 1.85
CA SER A 186 -2.02 42.36 1.06
C SER A 186 -1.67 41.10 0.28
N CYS A 187 -2.65 40.53 -0.44
CA CYS A 187 -2.40 39.37 -1.29
C CYS A 187 -1.46 39.67 -2.47
N GLY A 188 -1.23 40.96 -2.77
CA GLY A 188 -0.61 41.47 -3.97
C GLY A 188 -1.47 42.53 -4.67
N CYS A 189 -2.73 42.70 -4.26
CA CYS A 189 -3.69 43.66 -4.83
C CYS A 189 -3.34 45.14 -4.58
N LEU A 190 -2.36 45.43 -3.72
CA LEU A 190 -1.84 46.78 -3.53
C LEU A 190 -0.64 47.09 -4.45
N ASN A 191 -0.19 46.14 -5.25
CA ASN A 191 0.88 46.38 -6.22
C ASN A 191 0.28 47.14 -7.42
N PRO A 192 0.79 48.33 -7.79
CA PRO A 192 0.31 49.12 -8.93
C PRO A 192 0.35 48.38 -10.28
N SER A 193 1.13 47.30 -10.39
CA SER A 193 1.22 46.45 -11.59
C SER A 193 0.23 45.28 -11.62
N PHE A 194 -0.50 45.03 -10.54
CA PHE A 194 -1.51 43.96 -10.47
C PHE A 194 -2.85 44.50 -10.99
N LYS A 195 -3.20 44.11 -12.21
CA LYS A 195 -4.53 44.36 -12.78
C LYS A 195 -5.44 43.17 -12.47
N ASP A 196 -6.55 43.44 -11.79
CA ASP A 196 -7.58 42.46 -11.51
C ASP A 196 -8.45 42.27 -12.76
N TYR A 197 -8.64 41.01 -13.15
CA TYR A 197 -9.46 40.58 -14.28
C TYR A 197 -10.66 39.74 -13.82
N SER A 198 -10.91 39.56 -12.53
CA SER A 198 -12.03 38.76 -12.02
C SER A 198 -13.38 39.25 -12.58
N GLY A 199 -14.18 38.33 -13.11
CA GLY A 199 -15.46 38.59 -13.77
C GLY A 199 -15.35 39.12 -15.20
N GLN A 200 -14.16 39.47 -15.68
CA GLN A 200 -13.98 39.95 -17.06
C GLN A 200 -13.92 38.78 -18.04
N LYS A 201 -14.65 38.92 -19.15
CA LYS A 201 -14.73 37.93 -20.22
C LYS A 201 -13.91 38.35 -21.43
N PHE A 202 -13.04 37.45 -21.89
CA PHE A 202 -12.19 37.65 -23.06
C PHE A 202 -12.38 36.46 -24.01
N GLY A 203 -12.98 36.70 -25.17
CA GLY A 203 -13.50 35.62 -26.01
C GLY A 203 -14.51 34.78 -25.24
N HIS A 204 -14.28 33.47 -25.14
CA HIS A 204 -15.11 32.52 -24.39
C HIS A 204 -14.60 32.26 -22.97
N LEU A 205 -13.61 33.01 -22.48
CA LEU A 205 -13.00 32.80 -21.16
C LEU A 205 -13.38 33.91 -20.19
N GLU A 206 -14.13 33.58 -19.15
CA GLU A 206 -14.41 34.43 -17.99
C GLU A 206 -13.34 34.20 -16.91
N CYS A 207 -12.62 35.25 -16.53
CA CYS A 207 -11.55 35.17 -15.54
C CYS A 207 -12.12 35.07 -14.13
N ILE A 208 -11.75 34.03 -13.37
CA ILE A 208 -12.22 33.79 -12.00
C ILE A 208 -11.22 34.36 -10.99
N SER A 209 -9.95 33.93 -11.07
CA SER A 209 -8.93 34.29 -10.09
C SER A 209 -7.50 34.03 -10.61
N PRO A 210 -6.46 34.64 -10.01
CA PRO A 210 -5.07 34.31 -10.30
C PRO A 210 -4.72 32.85 -9.92
N SER A 211 -3.99 32.13 -10.78
CA SER A 211 -3.61 30.71 -10.55
C SER A 211 -2.20 30.53 -9.94
N LYS A 212 -1.93 29.33 -9.35
CA LYS A 212 -0.61 28.83 -8.89
C LYS A 212 -0.07 27.82 -9.92
N PRO A 213 1.23 27.78 -10.31
CA PRO A 213 2.41 28.13 -9.51
C PRO A 213 3.26 29.34 -10.01
N ALA A 214 4.26 29.68 -9.18
CA ALA A 214 4.98 30.95 -8.99
C ALA A 214 5.79 31.58 -10.14
N LYS A 215 5.56 31.25 -11.42
CA LYS A 215 6.29 31.87 -12.54
C LYS A 215 5.41 32.21 -13.75
N GLY A 216 4.32 32.93 -13.53
CA GLY A 216 3.68 33.59 -14.66
C GLY A 216 2.37 34.28 -14.33
N ASN A 217 2.04 35.20 -15.23
CA ASN A 217 0.79 35.92 -15.36
C ASN A 217 -0.35 34.95 -15.76
N TYR A 218 -0.65 33.92 -14.95
CA TYR A 218 -1.69 32.92 -15.24
C TYR A 218 -2.95 33.15 -14.41
N TRP A 219 -4.09 33.02 -15.08
CA TRP A 219 -5.43 33.19 -14.51
C TRP A 219 -6.25 31.94 -14.74
N ARG A 220 -6.99 31.56 -13.71
CA ARG A 220 -8.04 30.55 -13.78
C ARG A 220 -9.25 31.16 -14.46
N CYS A 221 -9.66 30.59 -15.57
CA CYS A 221 -10.78 31.07 -16.36
C CYS A 221 -11.82 29.96 -16.56
N LYS A 222 -13.10 30.32 -16.49
CA LYS A 222 -14.23 29.48 -16.91
C LYS A 222 -14.50 29.71 -18.38
N CYS A 223 -14.59 28.64 -19.16
CA CYS A 223 -14.95 28.72 -20.56
C CYS A 223 -16.47 28.59 -20.75
N ASP A 224 -17.02 29.15 -21.84
CA ASP A 224 -18.43 28.98 -22.20
C ASP A 224 -18.86 27.51 -22.34
N CYS A 225 -17.94 26.60 -22.68
CA CYS A 225 -18.20 25.16 -22.72
C CYS A 225 -18.23 24.48 -21.33
N GLY A 226 -18.13 25.25 -20.25
CA GLY A 226 -18.13 24.77 -18.86
C GLY A 226 -16.76 24.41 -18.28
N ASN A 227 -15.73 24.27 -19.12
CA ASN A 227 -14.39 23.90 -18.67
C ASN A 227 -13.69 25.02 -17.88
N ILE A 228 -13.04 24.66 -16.77
CA ILE A 228 -12.18 25.56 -16.00
C ILE A 228 -10.72 25.27 -16.34
N VAL A 229 -9.99 26.29 -16.77
CA VAL A 229 -8.59 26.17 -17.22
C VAL A 229 -7.73 27.30 -16.71
N ASP A 230 -6.44 27.04 -16.53
CA ASP A 230 -5.46 28.06 -16.18
C ASP A 230 -4.73 28.52 -17.45
N LYS A 231 -4.82 29.82 -17.79
CA LYS A 231 -4.27 30.41 -19.03
C LYS A 231 -3.45 31.66 -18.74
N ASN A 232 -2.47 31.95 -19.59
CA ASN A 232 -1.69 33.17 -19.47
C ASN A 232 -2.57 34.40 -19.80
N ILE A 233 -2.74 35.30 -18.84
CA ILE A 233 -3.66 36.45 -18.94
C ILE A 233 -3.21 37.46 -20.00
N GLY A 234 -1.91 37.63 -20.22
CA GLY A 234 -1.41 38.51 -21.28
C GLY A 234 -1.89 38.05 -22.66
N ASN A 235 -1.90 36.74 -22.90
CA ASN A 235 -2.39 36.16 -24.16
C ASN A 235 -3.92 36.11 -24.25
N VAL A 236 -4.62 36.01 -23.11
CA VAL A 236 -6.09 36.06 -23.06
C VAL A 236 -6.57 37.48 -23.35
N VAL A 237 -6.00 38.49 -22.67
CA VAL A 237 -6.31 39.92 -22.87
C VAL A 237 -5.93 40.39 -24.28
N ALA A 238 -4.78 39.96 -24.80
CA ALA A 238 -4.37 40.25 -26.18
C ALA A 238 -5.14 39.45 -27.25
N GLY A 239 -6.12 38.62 -26.88
CA GLY A 239 -6.98 37.88 -27.82
C GLY A 239 -6.33 36.70 -28.55
N ARG A 240 -5.10 36.30 -28.18
CA ARG A 240 -4.39 35.14 -28.75
C ARG A 240 -4.97 33.82 -28.24
N ILE A 241 -5.51 33.79 -27.02
CA ILE A 241 -6.21 32.64 -26.44
C ILE A 241 -7.68 33.02 -26.27
N LYS A 242 -8.55 32.47 -27.11
CA LYS A 242 -9.99 32.81 -27.13
C LYS A 242 -10.90 31.82 -26.41
N SER A 243 -10.41 30.63 -26.08
CA SER A 243 -11.18 29.58 -25.41
C SER A 243 -10.27 28.66 -24.60
N CYS A 244 -10.85 27.69 -23.87
CA CYS A 244 -10.07 26.68 -23.17
C CYS A 244 -9.26 25.77 -24.12
N GLY A 245 -9.57 25.82 -25.42
CA GLY A 245 -9.12 24.88 -26.45
C GLY A 245 -10.29 24.20 -27.17
N CYS A 246 -11.54 24.42 -26.73
CA CYS A 246 -12.74 23.86 -27.35
C CYS A 246 -13.07 24.47 -28.73
N LEU A 247 -12.54 25.65 -29.04
CA LEU A 247 -12.61 26.21 -30.39
C LEU A 247 -11.50 25.70 -31.32
N ASN A 248 -10.57 24.89 -30.82
CA ASN A 248 -9.56 24.30 -31.67
C ASN A 248 -10.23 23.19 -32.49
N PRO A 249 -10.14 23.22 -33.84
CA PRO A 249 -10.70 22.18 -34.72
C PRO A 249 -10.22 20.75 -34.41
N SER A 250 -9.16 20.60 -33.59
CA SER A 250 -8.65 19.31 -33.12
C SER A 250 -9.32 18.75 -31.86
N PHE A 251 -10.21 19.48 -31.17
CA PHE A 251 -11.02 18.90 -30.08
C PHE A 251 -12.21 18.16 -30.69
N LYS A 252 -12.03 16.86 -30.90
CA LYS A 252 -13.07 15.96 -31.39
C LYS A 252 -13.86 15.41 -30.21
N ASP A 253 -15.17 15.62 -30.21
CA ASP A 253 -16.10 14.97 -29.29
C ASP A 253 -16.27 13.50 -29.71
N TYR A 254 -16.14 12.60 -28.73
CA TYR A 254 -16.27 11.16 -28.91
C TYR A 254 -17.48 10.58 -28.17
N SER A 255 -18.31 11.40 -27.52
CA SER A 255 -19.48 10.95 -26.76
C SER A 255 -20.40 10.08 -27.62
N GLY A 256 -20.75 8.89 -27.12
CA GLY A 256 -21.55 7.89 -27.81
C GLY A 256 -20.80 7.05 -28.86
N GLN A 257 -19.53 7.36 -29.18
CA GLN A 257 -18.76 6.56 -30.14
C GLN A 257 -18.22 5.27 -29.49
N LYS A 258 -18.32 4.17 -30.24
CA LYS A 258 -17.83 2.85 -29.84
C LYS A 258 -16.52 2.49 -30.52
N PHE A 259 -15.56 2.00 -29.73
CA PHE A 259 -14.26 1.51 -30.18
C PHE A 259 -14.00 0.13 -29.56
N GLY A 260 -14.13 -0.93 -30.37
CA GLY A 260 -14.19 -2.30 -29.83
C GLY A 260 -15.38 -2.45 -28.89
N HIS A 261 -15.13 -2.92 -27.66
CA HIS A 261 -16.13 -3.10 -26.61
C HIS A 261 -16.26 -1.89 -25.68
N LEU A 262 -15.74 -0.72 -26.07
CA LEU A 262 -15.72 0.50 -25.24
C LEU A 262 -16.54 1.61 -25.88
N GLU A 263 -17.59 2.06 -25.20
CA GLU A 263 -18.41 3.22 -25.58
C GLU A 263 -17.98 4.46 -24.79
N CYS A 264 -17.62 5.54 -25.49
CA CYS A 264 -17.17 6.78 -24.88
C CYS A 264 -18.36 7.55 -24.25
N ILE A 265 -18.27 7.87 -22.97
CA ILE A 265 -19.33 8.57 -22.22
C ILE A 265 -19.04 10.07 -22.15
N SER A 266 -17.84 10.44 -21.70
CA SER A 266 -17.44 11.82 -21.44
C SER A 266 -15.92 11.97 -21.37
N PRO A 267 -15.37 13.19 -21.50
CA PRO A 267 -13.99 13.47 -21.17
C PRO A 267 -13.67 13.09 -19.72
N SER A 268 -12.49 12.51 -19.47
CA SER A 268 -12.05 12.20 -18.11
C SER A 268 -11.76 13.46 -17.29
N GLU A 269 -11.66 13.33 -15.96
CA GLU A 269 -11.21 14.39 -15.07
C GLU A 269 -9.93 13.96 -14.34
N PRO A 270 -8.74 14.49 -14.71
CA PRO A 270 -8.49 15.50 -15.74
C PRO A 270 -8.58 14.97 -17.18
N ALA A 271 -9.04 15.81 -18.12
CA ALA A 271 -9.22 15.41 -19.52
C ALA A 271 -7.91 15.15 -20.27
N ARG A 272 -6.81 15.74 -19.79
CA ARG A 272 -5.47 15.54 -20.35
C ARG A 272 -4.44 15.31 -19.25
N VAL A 273 -3.62 14.28 -19.43
CA VAL A 273 -2.46 13.96 -18.58
C VAL A 273 -1.25 13.84 -19.49
N ASN A 274 -0.18 14.62 -19.22
CA ASN A 274 1.05 14.65 -20.04
C ASN A 274 0.79 14.86 -21.54
N GLY A 275 -0.17 15.72 -21.89
CA GLY A 275 -0.55 15.99 -23.28
C GLY A 275 -1.41 14.92 -23.96
N ILE A 276 -1.70 13.80 -23.27
CA ILE A 276 -2.55 12.71 -23.79
C ILE A 276 -3.98 12.94 -23.32
N THR A 277 -4.95 12.88 -24.25
CA THR A 277 -6.38 13.01 -23.95
C THR A 277 -6.96 11.68 -23.47
N TYR A 278 -7.66 11.71 -22.34
CA TYR A 278 -8.36 10.55 -21.75
C TYR A 278 -9.87 10.72 -21.84
N TRP A 279 -10.55 9.60 -22.06
CA TRP A 279 -12.00 9.50 -22.13
C TRP A 279 -12.51 8.43 -21.18
N LYS A 280 -13.59 8.76 -20.47
CA LYS A 280 -14.33 7.83 -19.64
C LYS A 280 -15.22 6.99 -20.54
N CYS A 281 -15.00 5.68 -20.55
CA CYS A 281 -15.72 4.75 -21.41
C CYS A 281 -16.41 3.66 -20.59
N LYS A 282 -17.59 3.23 -21.05
CA LYS A 282 -18.30 2.06 -20.57
C LYS A 282 -17.94 0.86 -21.44
N CYS A 283 -17.49 -0.22 -20.81
CA CYS A 283 -17.25 -1.48 -21.51
C CYS A 283 -18.55 -2.29 -21.62
N ASP A 284 -18.67 -3.14 -22.63
CA ASP A 284 -19.80 -4.08 -22.77
C ASP A 284 -20.01 -4.98 -21.54
N CYS A 285 -18.94 -5.29 -20.79
CA CYS A 285 -19.02 -6.02 -19.52
C CYS A 285 -19.59 -5.19 -18.34
N GLY A 286 -19.99 -3.94 -18.58
CA GLY A 286 -20.53 -3.02 -17.59
C GLY A 286 -19.49 -2.16 -16.86
N LYS A 287 -18.20 -2.50 -16.96
CA LYS A 287 -17.14 -1.74 -16.28
C LYS A 287 -16.92 -0.37 -16.93
N ILE A 288 -16.86 0.69 -16.11
CA ILE A 288 -16.52 2.05 -16.53
C ILE A 288 -15.06 2.35 -16.15
N ALA A 289 -14.28 2.88 -17.07
CA ALA A 289 -12.88 3.25 -16.84
C ALA A 289 -12.40 4.33 -17.81
N ASP A 290 -11.29 5.00 -17.45
CA ASP A 290 -10.67 6.04 -18.26
C ASP A 290 -9.60 5.47 -19.19
N PHE A 291 -9.65 5.81 -20.47
CA PHE A 291 -8.73 5.30 -21.49
C PHE A 291 -8.13 6.42 -22.35
N PRO A 292 -6.87 6.27 -22.79
CA PRO A 292 -6.30 7.18 -23.78
C PRO A 292 -7.04 7.07 -25.12
N ILE A 293 -7.57 8.18 -25.62
CA ILE A 293 -8.39 8.18 -26.85
C ILE A 293 -7.63 7.66 -28.07
N ARG A 294 -6.32 7.94 -28.12
CA ARG A 294 -5.44 7.46 -29.20
C ARG A 294 -5.34 5.93 -29.22
N SER A 295 -5.37 5.30 -28.05
CA SER A 295 -5.15 3.86 -27.88
C SER A 295 -6.40 3.04 -28.17
N ILE A 296 -7.58 3.58 -27.86
CA ILE A 296 -8.85 2.96 -28.25
C ILE A 296 -9.15 3.17 -29.74
N ARG A 297 -8.81 4.33 -30.32
CA ARG A 297 -8.89 4.56 -31.77
C ARG A 297 -7.97 3.67 -32.58
N SER A 298 -6.73 3.46 -32.14
CA SER A 298 -5.78 2.60 -32.84
C SER A 298 -6.09 1.10 -32.68
N GLY A 299 -7.06 0.74 -31.83
CA GLY A 299 -7.39 -0.64 -31.53
C GLY A 299 -6.38 -1.36 -30.61
N SER A 300 -5.39 -0.65 -30.07
CA SER A 300 -4.45 -1.22 -29.08
C SER A 300 -5.14 -1.58 -27.75
N ILE A 301 -6.23 -0.88 -27.43
CA ILE A 301 -7.11 -1.18 -26.30
C ILE A 301 -8.52 -1.40 -26.85
N LYS A 302 -9.03 -2.64 -26.76
CA LYS A 302 -10.34 -3.02 -27.31
C LYS A 302 -11.40 -3.30 -26.23
N SER A 303 -11.00 -3.43 -24.98
CA SER A 303 -11.87 -3.70 -23.83
C SER A 303 -11.22 -3.20 -22.55
N CYS A 304 -11.94 -3.26 -21.43
CA CYS A 304 -11.40 -2.93 -20.11
C CYS A 304 -10.40 -3.98 -19.56
N GLY A 305 -9.96 -4.94 -20.39
CA GLY A 305 -9.15 -6.10 -19.99
C GLY A 305 -9.98 -7.36 -19.69
N CYS A 306 -11.30 -7.34 -19.86
CA CYS A 306 -12.13 -8.54 -19.68
C CYS A 306 -11.86 -9.61 -20.74
N LEU A 307 -11.47 -9.22 -21.97
CA LEU A 307 -11.13 -10.16 -23.03
C LEU A 307 -9.86 -11.00 -22.74
N THR A 308 -8.92 -10.46 -21.97
CA THR A 308 -7.69 -11.17 -21.56
C THR A 308 -7.87 -11.99 -20.29
N GLN A 309 -8.95 -11.78 -19.53
CA GLN A 309 -9.28 -12.56 -18.33
C GLN A 309 -10.04 -13.85 -18.64
N ASN A 310 -10.67 -13.98 -19.80
CA ASN A 310 -11.55 -15.10 -20.16
C ASN A 310 -10.94 -16.15 -21.12
N SER A 311 -9.65 -16.06 -21.48
CA SER A 311 -9.13 -16.83 -22.64
C SER A 311 -7.82 -17.59 -22.43
N LYS A 312 -7.22 -17.62 -21.23
CA LYS A 312 -6.05 -18.47 -20.97
C LYS A 312 -6.46 -19.71 -20.19
N SER A 313 -6.80 -20.77 -20.92
CA SER A 313 -6.68 -22.12 -20.40
C SER A 313 -5.22 -22.36 -20.03
N ILE A 314 -4.96 -22.92 -18.85
CA ILE A 314 -3.63 -23.31 -18.40
C ILE A 314 -3.64 -24.83 -18.23
N ILE A 315 -2.67 -25.48 -18.87
CA ILE A 315 -2.45 -26.92 -18.74
C ILE A 315 -1.70 -27.18 -17.43
N TYR A 316 -2.26 -28.02 -16.57
CA TYR A 316 -1.63 -28.51 -15.35
C TYR A 316 -1.32 -29.98 -15.47
N TYR A 317 -0.11 -30.34 -15.06
CA TYR A 317 0.33 -31.71 -14.88
C TYR A 317 0.20 -32.07 -13.41
N ILE A 318 -0.97 -32.59 -13.05
CA ILE A 318 -1.28 -33.00 -11.69
C ILE A 318 -0.69 -34.39 -11.46
N LYS A 319 0.32 -34.43 -10.59
CA LYS A 319 0.89 -35.70 -10.12
C LYS A 319 0.31 -36.00 -8.75
N ASN A 320 -0.74 -36.81 -8.71
CA ASN A 320 -1.27 -37.33 -7.47
C ASN A 320 -0.47 -38.58 -7.06
N PRO A 321 0.38 -38.51 -6.02
CA PRO A 321 1.21 -39.64 -5.62
C PRO A 321 0.42 -40.78 -4.96
N ARG A 322 -0.90 -40.62 -4.77
CA ARG A 322 -1.79 -41.58 -4.10
C ARG A 322 -2.79 -42.26 -5.04
N LEU A 323 -2.67 -42.08 -6.35
CA LEU A 323 -3.41 -42.89 -7.34
C LEU A 323 -2.52 -44.05 -7.79
N GLU A 324 -3.08 -45.27 -7.81
CA GLU A 324 -2.32 -46.52 -8.00
C GLU A 324 -1.64 -46.64 -9.37
N ASN A 325 -2.02 -45.83 -10.36
CA ASN A 325 -1.38 -45.77 -11.66
C ASN A 325 -0.69 -44.41 -11.83
N GLN A 326 0.64 -44.42 -11.94
CA GLN A 326 1.54 -43.25 -11.97
C GLN A 326 1.37 -42.29 -13.18
N GLU A 327 0.21 -42.27 -13.81
CA GLU A 327 -0.07 -41.34 -14.90
C GLU A 327 -0.30 -39.93 -14.34
N SER A 328 0.43 -38.97 -14.89
CA SER A 328 0.22 -37.57 -14.56
C SER A 328 -1.07 -37.11 -15.22
N LEU A 329 -2.05 -36.71 -14.41
CA LEU A 329 -3.31 -36.19 -14.90
C LEU A 329 -3.08 -34.82 -15.55
N VAL A 330 -3.43 -34.69 -16.84
CA VAL A 330 -3.36 -33.42 -17.56
C VAL A 330 -4.72 -32.75 -17.49
N LEU A 331 -4.82 -31.62 -16.79
CA LEU A 331 -6.02 -30.80 -16.78
C LEU A 331 -5.78 -29.49 -17.51
N GLU A 332 -6.52 -29.24 -18.58
CA GLU A 332 -6.59 -27.93 -19.21
C GLU A 332 -7.74 -27.13 -18.59
N LEU A 333 -7.42 -26.15 -17.75
CA LEU A 333 -8.42 -25.41 -16.97
C LEU A 333 -8.42 -23.92 -17.32
N LYS A 334 -9.61 -23.35 -17.49
CA LYS A 334 -9.89 -21.91 -17.51
C LYS A 334 -10.83 -21.53 -16.35
N ALA A 335 -11.01 -20.23 -16.14
CA ALA A 335 -12.01 -19.76 -15.17
C ALA A 335 -13.40 -20.22 -15.60
N LYS A 336 -14.21 -20.63 -14.62
CA LYS A 336 -15.54 -21.24 -14.73
C LYS A 336 -15.60 -22.70 -15.18
N ASP A 337 -14.47 -23.36 -15.40
CA ASP A 337 -14.48 -24.82 -15.57
C ASP A 337 -14.79 -25.51 -14.24
N GLU A 338 -15.34 -26.71 -14.32
CA GLU A 338 -15.51 -27.60 -13.18
C GLU A 338 -14.27 -28.49 -13.00
N VAL A 339 -13.96 -28.85 -11.76
CA VAL A 339 -12.86 -29.75 -11.42
C VAL A 339 -13.20 -30.59 -10.20
N GLY A 340 -12.72 -31.84 -10.20
CA GLY A 340 -12.88 -32.75 -9.08
C GLY A 340 -11.86 -32.49 -7.96
N VAL A 341 -12.30 -32.67 -6.71
CA VAL A 341 -11.47 -32.62 -5.50
C VAL A 341 -11.62 -33.94 -4.75
N LEU A 342 -10.52 -34.64 -4.54
CA LEU A 342 -10.43 -35.86 -3.74
C LEU A 342 -9.97 -35.53 -2.32
N PHE A 343 -10.69 -36.08 -1.35
CA PHE A 343 -10.36 -36.06 0.06
C PHE A 343 -9.79 -37.41 0.45
N TYR A 344 -8.68 -37.41 1.18
CA TYR A 344 -8.03 -38.63 1.65
C TYR A 344 -8.11 -38.73 3.17
N ASP A 345 -8.43 -39.91 3.66
CA ASP A 345 -8.17 -40.31 5.05
C ASP A 345 -7.03 -41.33 5.04
N ASN A 346 -5.91 -40.96 5.68
CA ASN A 346 -4.62 -41.64 5.57
C ASN A 346 -4.15 -41.80 4.10
N SER A 347 -4.43 -42.96 3.50
CA SER A 347 -4.04 -43.33 2.12
C SER A 347 -5.23 -43.61 1.21
N ASN A 348 -6.46 -43.73 1.74
CA ASN A 348 -7.65 -44.05 0.96
C ASN A 348 -8.44 -42.79 0.65
N VAL A 349 -9.06 -42.77 -0.54
CA VAL A 349 -10.00 -41.69 -0.89
C VAL A 349 -11.25 -41.85 -0.02
N SER A 350 -11.52 -40.85 0.82
CA SER A 350 -12.68 -40.83 1.71
C SER A 350 -13.89 -40.15 1.08
N LYS A 351 -13.67 -39.13 0.23
CA LYS A 351 -14.73 -38.37 -0.43
C LYS A 351 -14.25 -37.78 -1.76
N ALA A 352 -15.16 -37.59 -2.70
CA ALA A 352 -14.96 -36.77 -3.89
C ALA A 352 -16.01 -35.65 -3.96
N GLU A 353 -15.63 -34.47 -4.45
CA GLU A 353 -16.53 -33.33 -4.68
C GLU A 353 -16.18 -32.62 -5.99
N ILE A 354 -17.16 -31.98 -6.62
CA ILE A 354 -16.97 -31.14 -7.82
C ILE A 354 -17.03 -29.67 -7.40
N HIS A 355 -16.08 -28.87 -7.90
CA HIS A 355 -15.97 -27.45 -7.60
C HIS A 355 -15.74 -26.63 -8.87
N VAL A 356 -16.19 -25.38 -8.85
CA VAL A 356 -15.97 -24.43 -9.95
C VAL A 356 -14.67 -23.67 -9.76
N VAL A 357 -13.92 -23.52 -10.84
CA VAL A 357 -12.65 -22.79 -10.89
C VAL A 357 -12.92 -21.28 -10.97
N SER A 358 -12.59 -20.56 -9.90
CA SER A 358 -12.69 -19.09 -9.87
C SER A 358 -11.59 -18.43 -10.69
N LYS A 359 -10.34 -18.91 -10.57
CA LYS A 359 -9.19 -18.30 -11.24
C LYS A 359 -8.06 -19.32 -11.44
N VAL A 360 -7.42 -19.21 -12.61
CA VAL A 360 -6.27 -20.03 -12.98
C VAL A 360 -5.02 -19.15 -13.18
N THR A 361 -3.88 -19.58 -12.66
CA THR A 361 -2.57 -18.90 -12.83
C THR A 361 -1.45 -19.92 -12.93
N LEU A 362 -0.31 -19.62 -13.55
CA LEU A 362 0.83 -20.56 -13.62
C LEU A 362 1.29 -21.14 -12.27
N ALA A 363 0.97 -20.49 -11.15
CA ALA A 363 1.37 -20.91 -9.81
C ALA A 363 0.29 -21.69 -9.04
N PHE A 364 -1.00 -21.42 -9.28
CA PHE A 364 -2.10 -22.00 -8.51
C PHE A 364 -3.45 -21.92 -9.23
N ILE A 365 -4.33 -22.84 -8.82
CA ILE A 365 -5.76 -22.90 -9.12
C ILE A 365 -6.51 -22.40 -7.87
N LEU A 366 -7.45 -21.48 -8.05
CA LEU A 366 -8.34 -20.97 -7.01
C LEU A 366 -9.77 -21.40 -7.34
N LEU A 367 -10.41 -22.09 -6.40
CA LEU A 367 -11.82 -22.49 -6.49
C LEU A 367 -12.73 -21.40 -5.93
N GLU A 368 -14.01 -21.41 -6.30
CA GLU A 368 -15.01 -20.43 -5.83
C GLU A 368 -15.24 -20.46 -4.32
N ASN A 369 -15.07 -21.64 -3.69
CA ASN A 369 -15.10 -21.80 -2.23
C ASN A 369 -13.90 -21.16 -1.51
N GLY A 370 -12.95 -20.55 -2.24
CA GLY A 370 -11.76 -19.90 -1.70
C GLY A 370 -10.55 -20.80 -1.51
N GLU A 371 -10.67 -22.11 -1.79
CA GLU A 371 -9.57 -23.06 -1.68
C GLU A 371 -8.54 -22.88 -2.81
N LYS A 372 -7.26 -23.07 -2.46
CA LYS A 372 -6.14 -22.89 -3.39
C LYS A 372 -5.37 -24.18 -3.54
N TYR A 373 -5.08 -24.55 -4.79
CA TYR A 373 -4.32 -25.74 -5.15
C TYR A 373 -3.09 -25.33 -5.95
N ASN A 374 -1.95 -25.99 -5.70
CA ASN A 374 -0.72 -25.71 -6.44
C ASN A 374 -0.74 -26.38 -7.82
N ALA A 375 0.30 -26.14 -8.62
CA ALA A 375 0.41 -26.72 -9.96
C ALA A 375 0.47 -28.25 -10.01
N LYS A 376 0.74 -28.92 -8.87
CA LYS A 376 0.71 -30.39 -8.74
C LYS A 376 -0.65 -30.91 -8.26
N GLY A 377 -1.66 -30.06 -8.20
CA GLY A 377 -3.01 -30.39 -7.74
C GLY A 377 -3.14 -30.60 -6.23
N LYS A 378 -2.13 -30.27 -5.41
CA LYS A 378 -2.22 -30.37 -3.94
C LYS A 378 -2.71 -29.07 -3.32
N LYS A 379 -3.62 -29.16 -2.34
CA LYS A 379 -4.09 -27.99 -1.58
C LYS A 379 -2.96 -27.25 -0.86
N ILE A 380 -2.92 -25.94 -1.04
CA ILE A 380 -1.96 -25.03 -0.43
C ILE A 380 -2.42 -24.72 1.00
N ARG A 381 -1.53 -24.86 1.99
CA ARG A 381 -1.79 -24.71 3.45
C ARG A 381 -2.69 -25.78 4.08
N ALA A 382 -2.66 -27.02 3.59
CA ALA A 382 -3.20 -28.14 4.36
C ALA A 382 -2.39 -28.33 5.66
N PHE A 383 -3.06 -28.34 6.81
CA PHE A 383 -2.49 -28.72 8.11
C PHE A 383 -3.12 -30.06 8.52
N GLY A 384 -2.32 -31.09 8.80
CA GLY A 384 -2.78 -32.45 9.15
C GLY A 384 -2.76 -33.46 7.98
N ASP A 385 -3.11 -34.72 8.28
CA ASP A 385 -3.00 -35.88 7.37
C ASP A 385 -4.09 -35.95 6.28
N ASN A 386 -5.12 -35.09 6.36
CA ASN A 386 -6.20 -34.99 5.37
C ASN A 386 -5.76 -34.15 4.16
N ALA A 387 -4.85 -34.70 3.35
CA ALA A 387 -4.41 -34.06 2.13
C ALA A 387 -5.50 -34.15 1.05
N THR A 388 -5.89 -33.02 0.46
CA THR A 388 -6.80 -32.98 -0.68
C THR A 388 -6.03 -32.75 -1.99
N TYR A 389 -6.50 -33.41 -3.04
CA TYR A 389 -5.90 -33.37 -4.37
C TYR A 389 -6.95 -33.15 -5.46
N LEU A 390 -6.59 -32.40 -6.49
CA LEU A 390 -7.43 -32.24 -7.68
C LEU A 390 -7.43 -33.51 -8.55
N CYS A 391 -8.56 -33.81 -9.19
CA CYS A 391 -8.73 -34.87 -10.18
C CYS A 391 -9.60 -34.41 -11.37
N SER A 392 -9.76 -35.26 -12.40
CA SER A 392 -10.71 -34.99 -13.47
C SER A 392 -12.15 -35.05 -12.96
N ILE A 393 -13.05 -34.40 -13.68
CA ILE A 393 -14.48 -34.48 -13.41
C ILE A 393 -14.94 -35.95 -13.49
N GLU A 394 -14.55 -36.71 -14.53
CA GLU A 394 -14.99 -38.10 -14.67
C GLU A 394 -14.52 -38.97 -13.49
N THR A 395 -13.32 -38.70 -12.96
CA THR A 395 -12.79 -39.41 -11.79
C THR A 395 -13.62 -39.09 -10.54
N ALA A 396 -13.98 -37.82 -10.34
CA ALA A 396 -14.82 -37.41 -9.21
C ALA A 396 -16.22 -38.00 -9.33
N GLU A 397 -16.86 -37.91 -10.50
CA GLU A 397 -18.19 -38.46 -10.76
C GLU A 397 -18.25 -39.97 -10.54
N ARG A 398 -17.24 -40.72 -11.02
CA ARG A 398 -17.14 -42.17 -10.79
C ARG A 398 -17.03 -42.53 -9.32
N LEU A 399 -16.35 -41.72 -8.52
CA LEU A 399 -16.18 -41.98 -7.09
C LEU A 399 -17.42 -41.54 -6.29
N ILE A 400 -18.06 -40.44 -6.69
CA ILE A 400 -19.33 -39.99 -6.10
C ILE A 400 -20.42 -41.04 -6.31
N SER A 401 -20.46 -41.73 -7.46
CA SER A 401 -21.47 -42.77 -7.72
C SER A 401 -21.24 -44.09 -6.97
N LEU A 402 -20.06 -44.28 -6.36
CA LEU A 402 -19.71 -45.44 -5.55
C LEU A 402 -19.83 -45.19 -4.04
N GLN A 403 -20.16 -43.95 -3.63
CA GLN A 403 -20.38 -43.52 -2.25
C GLN A 403 -21.87 -43.44 -1.96
#